data_AF-A0A7G6Z764-F1
#
_entry.id   AF-A0A7G6Z764-F1
#
_cell.length_a   1.000
_cell.length_b   1.000
_cell.length_c   1.000
_cell.angle_alpha   90.00
_cell.angle_beta   90.00
_cell.angle_gamma   90.00
#
_symmetry.space_group_name_H-M   'P 1'
#
loop_
_entity.id
_entity.type
_entity.pdbx_description
1 polymer ?
#
loop_
_entity_poly.entity_id
_entity_poly.type
_entity_poly.pdbx_seq_one_letter_code
_entity_poly.pdbx_strand_id
1 'polypeptide(L)'
;MPTLLATCVVGDLRPDKGTVGITAIDKRPTVGPIKLRRLGLHADVQADRKHHGGEDKALYVYAQEDADFWTAELARELPAGWFGENLRVSGLDVSNARVGERWRIGGTVEVEVTMPRSPCATFASWVGGADERGWVKRFATEGRLGAYLRVIRTGQIAAGDEIEILSSPRDAPTVLEVFRA
;
A
#
# COMPACT_ATOMS: atom_id res chain seq x y z
N MET A 1 5.87 16.41 -9.62
CA MET A 1 4.46 16.29 -9.19
C MET A 1 4.24 14.87 -8.69
N PRO A 2 3.35 14.64 -7.72
CA PRO A 2 3.05 13.30 -7.26
C PRO A 2 2.58 12.40 -8.42
N THR A 3 3.09 11.17 -8.51
CA THR A 3 2.89 10.30 -9.68
C THR A 3 2.70 8.84 -9.24
N LEU A 4 1.84 8.11 -9.94
CA LEU A 4 1.69 6.66 -9.82
C LEU A 4 2.80 5.96 -10.60
N LEU A 5 3.71 5.27 -9.92
CA LEU A 5 4.83 4.56 -10.56
C LEU A 5 4.45 3.15 -11.02
N ALA A 6 3.63 2.44 -10.25
CA ALA A 6 3.20 1.09 -10.59
C ALA A 6 1.87 0.75 -9.93
N THR A 7 1.06 -0.01 -10.66
CA THR A 7 -0.08 -0.76 -10.12
C THR A 7 0.33 -2.21 -9.95
N CYS A 8 0.07 -2.78 -8.78
CA CYS A 8 0.49 -4.12 -8.42
C CYS A 8 -0.70 -4.97 -7.98
N VAL A 9 -0.74 -6.20 -8.46
CA VAL A 9 -1.73 -7.22 -8.09
C VAL A 9 -1.02 -8.48 -7.66
N VAL A 10 -1.74 -9.42 -7.04
CA VAL A 10 -1.18 -10.71 -6.62
C VAL A 10 -0.44 -11.38 -7.79
N GLY A 11 0.85 -11.65 -7.58
CA GLY A 11 1.67 -12.43 -8.49
C GLY A 11 1.50 -13.92 -8.22
N ASP A 12 1.78 -14.32 -6.98
CA ASP A 12 1.61 -15.68 -6.50
C ASP A 12 1.01 -15.70 -5.09
N LEU A 13 0.22 -16.74 -4.80
CA LEU A 13 -0.14 -17.06 -3.42
C LEU A 13 1.02 -17.81 -2.77
N ARG A 14 1.50 -17.31 -1.63
CA ARG A 14 2.62 -17.91 -0.90
C ARG A 14 2.11 -18.68 0.31
N PRO A 15 2.72 -19.82 0.69
CA PRO A 15 2.44 -20.47 1.96
C PRO A 15 2.69 -19.51 3.12
N ASP A 16 1.78 -19.50 4.10
CA ASP A 16 1.87 -18.66 5.30
C ASP A 16 1.51 -19.48 6.54
N LYS A 17 2.11 -19.12 7.68
CA LYS A 17 1.85 -19.82 8.96
C LYS A 17 0.55 -19.37 9.63
N GLY A 18 -0.14 -18.37 9.08
CA GLY A 18 -1.44 -17.91 9.55
C GLY A 18 -2.56 -18.93 9.32
N THR A 19 -3.73 -18.66 9.90
CA THR A 19 -4.90 -19.57 9.88
C THR A 19 -5.42 -19.91 8.49
N VAL A 20 -5.23 -19.03 7.51
CA VAL A 20 -5.62 -19.29 6.11
C VAL A 20 -4.61 -20.21 5.39
N GLY A 21 -3.39 -20.33 5.90
CA GLY A 21 -2.32 -21.17 5.33
C GLY A 21 -1.64 -20.58 4.09
N ILE A 22 -2.16 -19.47 3.56
CA ILE A 22 -1.62 -18.76 2.39
C ILE A 22 -1.72 -17.24 2.56
N THR A 23 -0.87 -16.51 1.85
CA THR A 23 -0.85 -15.05 1.78
C THR A 23 -0.76 -14.55 0.35
N ALA A 24 -1.33 -13.38 0.09
CA ALA A 24 -1.25 -12.64 -1.18
C ALA A 24 -0.26 -11.47 -1.12
N ILE A 25 0.71 -11.50 -0.19
CA ILE A 25 1.68 -10.41 0.00
C ILE A 25 2.63 -10.22 -1.20
N ASP A 26 2.85 -11.25 -2.00
CA ASP A 26 3.62 -11.18 -3.24
C ASP A 26 2.76 -10.46 -4.31
N LYS A 27 2.84 -9.13 -4.33
CA LYS A 27 2.27 -8.29 -5.38
C LYS A 27 3.35 -8.00 -6.42
N ARG A 28 2.94 -7.94 -7.69
CA ARG A 28 3.83 -7.65 -8.82
C ARG A 28 3.23 -6.58 -9.73
N PRO A 29 4.06 -5.76 -10.38
CA PRO A 29 3.60 -4.73 -11.29
C PRO A 29 2.79 -5.31 -12.46
N THR A 30 1.71 -4.65 -12.82
CA THR A 30 0.92 -4.97 -14.02
C THR A 30 1.38 -4.12 -15.20
N VAL A 31 1.16 -4.62 -16.41
CA VAL A 31 1.44 -3.88 -17.65
C VAL A 31 0.17 -3.18 -18.13
N GLY A 32 0.28 -1.88 -18.38
CA GLY A 32 -0.78 -1.06 -18.97
C GLY A 32 -1.91 -0.67 -18.00
N PRO A 33 -2.97 -0.02 -18.52
CA PRO A 33 -4.09 0.46 -17.71
C PRO A 33 -4.87 -0.68 -17.05
N ILE A 34 -5.22 -0.49 -15.79
CA ILE A 34 -5.96 -1.46 -14.99
C ILE A 34 -7.22 -0.84 -14.41
N LYS A 35 -8.31 -1.63 -14.40
CA LYS A 35 -9.60 -1.19 -13.85
C LYS A 35 -9.57 -1.22 -12.33
N LEU A 36 -9.84 -0.08 -11.70
CA LEU A 36 -10.05 0.05 -10.27
C LEU A 36 -11.54 -0.04 -9.94
N ARG A 37 -11.93 -1.04 -9.15
CA ARG A 37 -13.30 -1.25 -8.65
C ARG A 37 -13.39 -0.79 -7.19
N ARG A 38 -14.62 -0.75 -6.67
CA ARG A 38 -14.90 -0.33 -5.29
C ARG A 38 -14.08 -1.07 -4.22
N LEU A 39 -13.75 -2.35 -4.48
CA LEU A 39 -13.03 -3.21 -3.55
C LEU A 39 -11.55 -3.44 -3.94
N GLY A 40 -11.02 -2.70 -4.92
CA GLY A 40 -9.61 -2.80 -5.32
C GLY A 40 -9.40 -3.01 -6.82
N LEU A 41 -8.15 -3.26 -7.19
CA LEU A 41 -7.73 -3.47 -8.58
C LEU A 41 -8.35 -4.75 -9.16
N HIS A 42 -8.70 -4.70 -10.44
CA HIS A 42 -9.11 -5.90 -11.18
C HIS A 42 -7.98 -6.93 -11.18
N ALA A 43 -8.33 -8.22 -11.11
CA ALA A 43 -7.40 -9.34 -10.99
C ALA A 43 -6.59 -9.42 -9.67
N ASP A 44 -6.78 -8.48 -8.73
CA ASP A 44 -6.19 -8.63 -7.41
C ASP A 44 -7.02 -9.55 -6.50
N VAL A 45 -6.33 -10.28 -5.62
CA VAL A 45 -6.93 -11.17 -4.63
C VAL A 45 -6.60 -10.69 -3.23
N GLN A 46 -7.63 -10.58 -2.40
CA GLN A 46 -7.52 -10.44 -0.94
C GLN A 46 -7.72 -11.82 -0.33
N ALA A 47 -6.64 -12.46 0.12
CA ALA A 47 -6.69 -13.81 0.70
C ALA A 47 -7.46 -13.85 2.04
N ASP A 48 -7.39 -12.77 2.83
CA ASP A 48 -8.18 -12.58 4.05
C ASP A 48 -9.02 -11.31 3.94
N ARG A 49 -10.28 -11.47 3.54
CA ARG A 49 -11.23 -10.35 3.42
C ARG A 49 -11.66 -9.77 4.76
N LYS A 50 -11.51 -10.51 5.87
CA LYS A 50 -11.97 -10.07 7.20
C LYS A 50 -10.98 -9.08 7.83
N HIS A 51 -9.68 -9.31 7.66
CA HIS A 51 -8.65 -8.46 8.27
C HIS A 51 -7.89 -7.58 7.27
N HIS A 52 -7.78 -8.01 6.01
CA HIS A 52 -6.96 -7.38 4.97
C HIS A 52 -7.76 -6.95 3.72
N GLY A 53 -9.06 -6.74 3.89
CA GLY A 53 -9.95 -6.33 2.82
C GLY A 53 -11.11 -5.46 3.29
N GLY A 54 -12.06 -5.23 2.38
CA GLY A 54 -13.21 -4.34 2.59
C GLY A 54 -13.02 -2.97 1.94
N GLU A 55 -14.09 -2.16 1.94
CA GLU A 55 -14.09 -0.86 1.26
C GLU A 55 -13.01 0.09 1.79
N ASP A 56 -12.75 0.05 3.10
CA ASP A 56 -11.78 0.92 3.76
C ASP A 56 -10.32 0.48 3.53
N LYS A 57 -10.12 -0.71 2.96
CA LYS A 57 -8.80 -1.30 2.65
C LYS A 57 -8.77 -1.78 1.20
N ALA A 58 -9.47 -1.07 0.31
CA ALA A 58 -9.59 -1.45 -1.09
C ALA A 58 -8.23 -1.44 -1.80
N LEU A 59 -7.34 -0.53 -1.40
CA LEU A 59 -5.97 -0.42 -1.89
C LEU A 59 -5.00 -0.21 -0.74
N TYR A 60 -3.79 -0.77 -0.86
CA TYR A 60 -2.64 -0.35 -0.08
C TYR A 60 -1.68 0.46 -0.97
N VAL A 61 -1.26 1.64 -0.52
CA VAL A 61 -0.33 2.53 -1.22
C VAL A 61 0.99 2.67 -0.44
N TYR A 62 2.10 2.71 -1.16
CA TYR A 62 3.43 2.87 -0.60
C TYR A 62 4.25 3.89 -1.40
N ALA A 63 5.00 4.73 -0.69
CA ALA A 63 5.87 5.74 -1.30
C ALA A 63 7.19 5.11 -1.79
N GLN A 64 7.68 5.56 -2.93
CA GLN A 64 8.97 5.15 -3.48
C GLN A 64 10.11 5.60 -2.55
N GLU A 65 10.00 6.80 -2.00
CA GLU A 65 10.96 7.37 -1.06
C GLU A 65 11.11 6.48 0.20
N ASP A 66 10.01 5.90 0.67
CA ASP A 66 10.02 4.95 1.79
C ASP A 66 10.63 3.60 1.39
N ALA A 67 10.37 3.14 0.16
CA ALA A 67 10.97 1.91 -0.34
C ALA A 67 12.48 2.05 -0.60
N ASP A 68 12.94 3.22 -1.03
CA ASP A 68 14.37 3.51 -1.25
C ASP A 68 15.13 3.48 0.08
N PHE A 69 14.54 4.03 1.15
CA PHE A 69 15.06 3.90 2.51
C PHE A 69 15.24 2.42 2.88
N TRP A 70 14.21 1.61 2.72
CA TRP A 70 14.29 0.18 3.07
C TRP A 70 15.24 -0.61 2.17
N THR A 71 15.38 -0.23 0.90
CA THR A 71 16.33 -0.84 -0.03
C THR A 71 17.76 -0.68 0.49
N ALA A 72 18.10 0.52 0.99
CA ALA A 72 19.39 0.77 1.63
C ALA A 72 19.54 0.00 2.95
N GLU A 73 18.52 0.07 3.81
CA GLU A 73 18.50 -0.57 5.14
C GLU A 73 18.55 -2.10 5.14
N LEU A 74 18.06 -2.72 4.06
CA LEU A 74 18.05 -4.16 3.85
C LEU A 74 19.13 -4.63 2.87
N ALA A 75 19.87 -3.71 2.27
CA ALA A 75 20.88 -3.95 1.24
C ALA A 75 20.41 -4.92 0.13
N ARG A 76 19.16 -4.73 -0.33
CA ARG A 76 18.55 -5.56 -1.39
C ARG A 76 17.52 -4.78 -2.17
N GLU A 77 17.29 -5.19 -3.42
CA GLU A 77 16.25 -4.59 -4.26
C GLU A 77 14.85 -4.91 -3.72
N LEU A 78 14.02 -3.87 -3.60
CA LEU A 78 12.62 -3.96 -3.17
C LEU A 78 11.71 -3.42 -4.29
N PRO A 79 11.36 -4.26 -5.30
CA PRO A 79 10.56 -3.82 -6.43
C PRO A 79 9.16 -3.35 -6.00
N ALA A 80 8.45 -2.65 -6.89
CA ALA A 80 7.06 -2.30 -6.66
C ALA A 80 6.20 -3.55 -6.43
N GLY A 81 5.36 -3.50 -5.41
CA GLY A 81 4.55 -4.62 -4.90
C GLY A 81 5.20 -5.41 -3.76
N TRP A 82 6.49 -5.20 -3.49
CA TRP A 82 7.22 -5.98 -2.49
C TRP A 82 6.69 -5.80 -1.05
N PHE A 83 6.13 -4.65 -0.71
CA PHE A 83 5.52 -4.40 0.61
C PHE A 83 4.10 -4.97 0.70
N GLY A 84 3.60 -5.59 -0.38
CA GLY A 84 2.23 -6.01 -0.55
C GLY A 84 1.31 -4.88 -1.03
N GLU A 85 1.87 -3.76 -1.48
CA GLU A 85 1.12 -2.60 -1.95
C GLU A 85 0.47 -2.85 -3.32
N ASN A 86 -0.68 -2.20 -3.52
CA ASN A 86 -1.34 -2.13 -4.81
C ASN A 86 -0.85 -0.95 -5.64
N LEU A 87 -0.44 0.14 -5.00
CA LEU A 87 0.02 1.36 -5.67
C LEU A 87 1.40 1.73 -5.13
N ARG A 88 2.40 1.81 -6.01
CA ARG A 88 3.67 2.48 -5.73
C ARG A 88 3.59 3.89 -6.27
N VAL A 89 3.85 4.90 -5.43
CA VAL A 89 3.77 6.32 -5.80
C VAL A 89 5.08 7.05 -5.50
N SER A 90 5.32 8.19 -6.14
CA SER A 90 6.44 9.08 -5.82
C SER A 90 5.96 10.51 -5.63
N GLY A 91 6.73 11.32 -4.90
CA GLY A 91 6.46 12.73 -4.65
C GLY A 91 5.33 12.95 -3.65
N LEU A 92 4.97 11.93 -2.86
CA LEU A 92 3.87 11.96 -1.90
C LEU A 92 4.31 11.36 -0.56
N ASP A 93 4.19 12.12 0.52
CA ASP A 93 4.44 11.61 1.87
C ASP A 93 3.21 10.82 2.35
N VAL A 94 3.17 9.55 1.98
CA VAL A 94 2.01 8.67 2.24
C VAL A 94 1.80 8.43 3.73
N SER A 95 2.88 8.29 4.51
CA SER A 95 2.79 8.01 5.95
C SER A 95 2.34 9.23 6.76
N ASN A 96 2.57 10.45 6.26
CA ASN A 96 2.04 11.68 6.84
C ASN A 96 0.77 12.22 6.15
N ALA A 97 0.21 11.50 5.18
CA ALA A 97 -1.09 11.86 4.63
C ALA A 97 -2.17 11.83 5.73
N ARG A 98 -3.15 12.73 5.65
CA ARG A 98 -4.22 12.81 6.65
C ARG A 98 -5.31 11.80 6.37
N VAL A 99 -5.89 11.21 7.42
CA VAL A 99 -7.09 10.39 7.27
C VAL A 99 -8.22 11.25 6.70
N GLY A 100 -8.91 10.75 5.67
CA GLY A 100 -9.91 11.49 4.92
C GLY A 100 -9.35 12.38 3.80
N GLU A 101 -8.04 12.41 3.58
CA GLU A 101 -7.45 13.08 2.43
C GLU A 101 -7.89 12.42 1.12
N ARG A 102 -8.29 13.22 0.13
CA ARG A 102 -8.81 12.74 -1.17
C ARG A 102 -7.83 13.03 -2.28
N TRP A 103 -7.56 12.01 -3.08
CA TRP A 103 -6.66 12.11 -4.21
C TRP A 103 -7.39 11.78 -5.50
N ARG A 104 -7.11 12.54 -6.55
CA ARG A 104 -7.39 12.14 -7.93
C ARG A 104 -6.16 11.43 -8.48
N ILE A 105 -6.35 10.28 -9.09
CA ILE A 105 -5.30 9.54 -9.82
C ILE A 105 -5.71 9.49 -11.29
N GLY A 106 -4.85 10.00 -12.16
CA GLY A 106 -5.14 10.13 -13.58
C GLY A 106 -6.35 11.02 -13.84
N GLY A 107 -7.17 10.67 -14.83
CA GLY A 107 -8.27 11.50 -15.28
C GLY A 107 -9.49 11.54 -14.35
N THR A 108 -9.91 10.39 -13.82
CA THR A 108 -11.23 10.28 -13.15
C THR A 108 -11.25 9.41 -11.90
N VAL A 109 -10.16 8.77 -11.49
CA VAL A 109 -10.20 7.94 -10.28
C VAL A 109 -10.03 8.81 -9.05
N GLU A 110 -10.90 8.61 -8.06
CA GLU A 110 -10.80 9.30 -6.77
C GLU A 110 -10.70 8.26 -5.64
N VAL A 111 -9.75 8.48 -4.75
CA VAL A 111 -9.49 7.64 -3.58
C VAL A 111 -9.40 8.51 -2.33
N GLU A 112 -9.65 7.90 -1.17
CA GLU A 112 -9.57 8.58 0.12
C GLU A 112 -8.71 7.76 1.09
N VAL A 113 -7.80 8.43 1.79
CA VAL A 113 -6.91 7.83 2.80
C VAL A 113 -7.72 7.41 4.02
N THR A 114 -7.53 6.18 4.49
CA THR A 114 -8.37 5.62 5.56
C THR A 114 -7.61 5.33 6.85
N MET A 115 -6.53 4.56 6.78
CA MET A 115 -5.85 4.06 7.97
C MET A 115 -4.43 3.59 7.64
N PRO A 116 -3.53 3.50 8.65
CA PRO A 116 -2.21 2.92 8.49
C PRO A 116 -2.25 1.43 8.15
N ARG A 117 -1.17 0.98 7.51
CA ARG A 117 -0.87 -0.45 7.42
C ARG A 117 -0.12 -0.92 8.67
N SER A 118 -0.76 -1.78 9.46
CA SER A 118 -0.13 -2.44 10.63
C SER A 118 0.77 -3.62 10.23
N PRO A 119 2.10 -3.59 10.50
CA PRO A 119 3.01 -4.73 10.26
C PRO A 119 2.55 -5.99 11.00
N CYS A 120 2.71 -7.16 10.38
CA CYS A 120 2.22 -8.44 10.92
C CYS A 120 3.26 -9.56 10.73
N ALA A 121 3.01 -10.72 11.35
CA ALA A 121 3.88 -11.88 11.27
C ALA A 121 4.12 -12.36 9.82
N THR A 122 3.08 -12.36 8.98
CA THR A 122 3.21 -12.68 7.54
C THR A 122 4.20 -11.76 6.84
N PHE A 123 4.22 -10.46 7.18
CA PHE A 123 5.18 -9.54 6.58
C PHE A 123 6.61 -9.82 7.09
N ALA A 124 6.78 -10.14 8.37
CA ALA A 124 8.09 -10.54 8.90
C ALA A 124 8.64 -11.80 8.19
N SER A 125 7.81 -12.83 8.02
CA SER A 125 8.21 -14.04 7.31
C SER A 125 8.44 -13.80 5.81
N TRP A 126 7.72 -12.87 5.19
CA TRP A 126 7.97 -12.45 3.80
C TRP A 126 9.32 -11.75 3.63
N VAL A 127 9.69 -10.86 4.56
CA VAL A 127 11.02 -10.23 4.57
C VAL A 127 12.11 -11.28 4.72
N GLY A 128 11.88 -12.28 5.57
CA GLY A 128 12.69 -13.50 5.65
C GLY A 128 14.14 -13.26 6.09
N GLY A 129 14.92 -14.35 6.07
CA GLY A 129 16.36 -14.31 6.35
C GLY A 129 16.68 -13.79 7.75
N ALA A 130 17.80 -13.06 7.86
CA ALA A 130 18.23 -12.47 9.13
C ALA A 130 17.32 -11.33 9.62
N ASP A 131 16.56 -10.71 8.71
CA ASP A 131 15.71 -9.56 9.01
C ASP A 131 14.33 -9.93 9.56
N GLU A 132 13.86 -11.18 9.36
CA GLU A 132 12.54 -11.64 9.83
C GLU A 132 12.36 -11.38 11.34
N ARG A 133 13.39 -11.70 12.14
CA ARG A 133 13.33 -11.50 13.59
C ARG A 133 13.44 -10.01 13.91
N GLY A 134 12.35 -9.47 14.49
CA GLY A 134 12.30 -8.07 14.90
C GLY A 134 11.79 -7.12 13.81
N TRP A 135 11.51 -7.63 12.60
CA TRP A 135 10.99 -6.84 11.48
C TRP A 135 9.77 -6.00 11.87
N VAL A 136 8.76 -6.61 12.49
CA VAL A 136 7.51 -5.92 12.89
C VAL A 136 7.82 -4.69 13.76
N LYS A 137 8.74 -4.84 14.72
CA LYS A 137 9.12 -3.74 15.61
C LYS A 137 9.93 -2.68 14.85
N ARG A 138 10.92 -3.08 14.06
CA ARG A 138 11.77 -2.16 13.27
C ARG A 138 10.91 -1.32 12.32
N PHE A 139 10.04 -1.96 11.56
CA PHE A 139 9.14 -1.29 10.61
C PHE A 139 8.16 -0.34 11.32
N ALA A 140 7.58 -0.77 12.45
CA ALA A 140 6.69 0.07 13.26
C ALA A 140 7.41 1.28 13.86
N THR A 141 8.63 1.11 14.35
CA THR A 141 9.45 2.20 14.91
C THR A 141 9.82 3.23 13.87
N GLU A 142 10.22 2.78 12.67
CA GLU A 142 10.58 3.67 11.56
C GLU A 142 9.39 4.51 11.08
N GLY A 143 8.17 3.96 11.10
CA GLY A 143 6.96 4.73 10.79
C GLY A 143 6.74 5.01 9.30
N ARG A 144 7.46 4.32 8.41
CA ARG A 144 7.27 4.32 6.95
C ARG A 144 6.25 3.29 6.53
N LEU A 145 5.00 3.53 6.95
CA LEU A 145 3.94 2.53 6.98
C LEU A 145 3.22 2.38 5.65
N GLY A 146 3.20 3.41 4.82
CA GLY A 146 2.20 3.55 3.77
C GLY A 146 0.79 3.70 4.34
N ALA A 147 -0.22 3.65 3.47
CA ALA A 147 -1.62 3.87 3.87
C ALA A 147 -2.59 2.97 3.11
N TYR A 148 -3.69 2.61 3.75
CA TYR A 148 -4.85 2.08 3.04
C TYR A 148 -5.71 3.20 2.46
N LEU A 149 -6.34 2.91 1.33
CA LEU A 149 -7.25 3.80 0.63
C LEU A 149 -8.59 3.10 0.37
N ARG A 150 -9.68 3.87 0.45
CA ARG A 150 -10.98 3.51 -0.10
C ARG A 150 -11.19 4.13 -1.47
N VAL A 151 -11.99 3.48 -2.32
CA VAL A 151 -12.30 4.00 -3.66
C VAL A 151 -13.59 4.82 -3.62
N ILE A 152 -13.47 6.12 -3.90
CA ILE A 152 -14.60 7.06 -3.98
C ILE A 152 -15.21 7.03 -5.38
N ARG A 153 -14.36 7.08 -6.42
CA ARG A 153 -14.76 7.03 -7.82
C ARG A 153 -13.93 6.00 -8.57
N THR A 154 -14.60 5.02 -9.17
CA THR A 154 -13.98 3.95 -9.97
C THR A 154 -13.54 4.46 -11.34
N GLY A 155 -12.61 3.75 -11.97
CA GLY A 155 -12.13 4.09 -13.32
C GLY A 155 -10.99 3.18 -13.75
N GLN A 156 -10.12 3.68 -14.62
CA GLN A 156 -8.87 3.04 -14.99
C GLN A 156 -7.71 3.93 -14.58
N ILE A 157 -6.62 3.30 -14.12
CA ILE A 157 -5.36 3.96 -13.79
C ILE A 157 -4.21 3.18 -14.42
N ALA A 158 -3.09 3.84 -14.67
CA ALA A 158 -1.87 3.26 -15.20
C ALA A 158 -0.64 3.89 -14.55
N ALA A 159 0.50 3.19 -14.62
CA ALA A 159 1.78 3.80 -14.33
C ALA A 159 2.00 5.06 -15.20
N GLY A 160 2.50 6.13 -14.59
CA GLY A 160 2.67 7.46 -15.19
C GLY A 160 1.51 8.42 -14.92
N ASP A 161 0.39 7.97 -14.38
CA ASP A 161 -0.72 8.86 -14.01
C ASP A 161 -0.31 9.85 -12.91
N GLU A 162 -0.63 11.12 -13.11
CA GLU A 162 -0.48 12.15 -12.10
C GLU A 162 -1.43 11.93 -10.91
N ILE A 163 -0.98 12.32 -9.73
CA ILE A 163 -1.77 12.30 -8.50
C ILE A 163 -1.95 13.74 -8.02
N GLU A 164 -3.22 14.16 -7.88
CA GLU A 164 -3.60 15.45 -7.33
C GLU A 164 -4.29 15.27 -5.97
N ILE A 165 -3.84 15.98 -4.95
CA ILE A 165 -4.56 16.06 -3.66
C ILE A 165 -5.71 17.04 -3.83
N LEU A 166 -6.94 16.53 -3.85
CA LEU A 166 -8.16 17.33 -4.01
C LEU A 166 -8.57 18.03 -2.71
N SER A 167 -8.39 17.36 -1.57
CA SER A 167 -8.73 17.91 -0.25
C SER A 167 -7.99 17.17 0.85
N SER A 168 -7.52 17.88 1.88
CA SER A 168 -6.91 17.32 3.09
C SER A 168 -7.57 17.93 4.34
N PRO A 169 -8.25 17.14 5.19
CA PRO A 169 -8.91 17.66 6.39
C PRO A 169 -7.88 18.13 7.42
N ARG A 170 -7.79 19.45 7.68
CA ARG A 170 -6.70 20.05 8.48
C ARG A 170 -6.55 19.46 9.89
N ASP A 171 -7.66 19.10 10.53
CA ASP A 171 -7.69 18.63 11.92
C ASP A 171 -7.71 17.10 12.04
N ALA A 172 -7.72 16.38 10.92
CA ALA A 172 -7.63 14.92 10.96
C ALA A 172 -6.19 14.48 11.26
N PRO A 173 -6.00 13.42 12.07
CA PRO A 173 -4.68 12.88 12.30
C PRO A 173 -4.08 12.34 11.00
N THR A 174 -2.76 12.39 10.93
CA THR A 174 -1.98 11.68 9.92
C THR A 174 -2.08 10.17 10.12
N VAL A 175 -1.81 9.43 9.05
CA VAL A 175 -1.72 7.96 9.10
C VAL A 175 -0.73 7.48 10.18
N LEU A 176 0.43 8.14 10.29
CA LEU A 176 1.43 7.84 11.32
C LEU A 176 0.96 8.17 12.74
N GLU A 177 0.24 9.28 12.94
CA GLU A 177 -0.35 9.61 14.25
C GLU A 177 -1.40 8.57 14.66
N VAL A 178 -2.28 8.15 13.75
CA VAL A 178 -3.25 7.08 14.02
C VAL A 178 -2.56 5.76 14.38
N PHE A 179 -1.42 5.45 13.77
CA PHE A 179 -0.67 4.23 14.08
C PHE A 179 -0.02 4.26 15.48
N ARG A 180 0.37 5.45 15.95
CA ARG A 180 1.09 5.63 17.23
C ARG A 180 0.17 5.85 18.43
N ALA A 181 -1.10 6.17 18.19
CA ALA A 181 -2.14 6.33 19.21
C ALA A 181 -2.55 4.98 19.81
#